data_AF-A0AAN4UUK2-F1
#
_entry.id   AF-A0AAN4UUK2-F1
#
_cell.length_a   1.000
_cell.length_b   1.000
_cell.length_c   1.000
_cell.angle_alpha   90.00
_cell.angle_beta   90.00
_cell.angle_gamma   90.00
#
_symmetry.space_group_name_H-M   'P 1'
#
loop_
_entity.id
_entity.type
_entity.pdbx_description
1 polymer ?
#
loop_
_entity_poly.entity_id
_entity_poly.type
_entity_poly.pdbx_seq_one_letter_code
_entity_poly.pdbx_strand_id
1 'polypeptide(L)' 'MTPRYIARSWHVPPQTVVQALGLAPGRGHPEPLDVLARKAGIPLTRAIAQVRAAIARERAAKGDPARDRASRP' A
#
# COMPACT_ATOMS: atom_id res chain seq x y z
N MET A 1 8.95 -4.90 9.89
CA MET A 1 8.04 -5.84 9.17
C MET A 1 8.17 -5.60 7.67
N THR A 2 8.18 -6.65 6.84
CA THR A 2 8.32 -6.48 5.37
C THR A 2 6.98 -6.10 4.70
N PRO A 3 6.94 -5.28 3.64
CA PRO A 3 5.72 -4.98 2.89
C PRO A 3 5.06 -6.23 2.38
N ARG A 4 5.82 -7.26 2.01
CA ARG A 4 5.26 -8.54 1.58
C ARG A 4 4.47 -9.22 2.70
N TYR A 5 4.96 -9.16 3.94
CA TYR A 5 4.24 -9.67 5.10
C TYR A 5 3.01 -8.83 5.44
N ILE A 6 3.12 -7.50 5.36
CA ILE A 6 2.00 -6.56 5.61
C ILE A 6 0.92 -6.72 4.54
N ALA A 7 1.31 -6.76 3.26
CA ALA A 7 0.46 -7.04 2.11
C ALA A 7 -0.28 -8.36 2.26
N ARG A 8 0.42 -9.43 2.70
CA ARG A 8 -0.20 -10.73 2.97
C ARG A 8 -1.16 -10.68 4.16
N SER A 9 -0.79 -9.97 5.24
CA SER A 9 -1.62 -9.84 6.44
C SER A 9 -2.87 -8.98 6.22
N TRP A 10 -2.78 -7.98 5.35
CA TRP A 10 -3.86 -7.05 5.04
C TRP A 10 -4.53 -7.31 3.69
N HIS A 11 -4.14 -8.37 2.99
CA HIS A 11 -4.64 -8.77 1.67
C HIS A 11 -4.65 -7.61 0.66
N VAL A 12 -3.53 -6.89 0.54
CA VAL A 12 -3.39 -5.76 -0.39
C VAL A 12 -2.16 -5.89 -1.28
N PRO A 13 -2.15 -5.29 -2.49
CA PRO A 13 -0.96 -5.25 -3.32
C PRO A 13 0.22 -4.54 -2.62
N PRO A 14 1.46 -5.03 -2.74
CA PRO A 14 2.64 -4.37 -2.17
C PRO A 14 2.86 -2.95 -2.70
N GLN A 15 2.46 -2.69 -3.95
CA GLN A 15 2.57 -1.38 -4.60
C GLN A 15 1.70 -0.32 -3.91
N THR A 16 0.51 -0.70 -3.41
CA THR A 16 -0.39 0.19 -2.65
C THR A 16 0.31 0.72 -1.40
N VAL A 17 1.12 -0.10 -0.73
CA VAL A 17 1.86 0.30 0.48
C VAL A 17 2.93 1.34 0.15
N VAL A 18 3.66 1.17 -0.96
CA VAL A 18 4.72 2.09 -1.38
C VAL A 18 4.14 3.42 -1.86
N GLN A 19 3.07 3.37 -2.66
CA GLN A 19 2.33 4.55 -3.12
C GLN A 19 1.71 5.34 -1.97
N ALA A 20 1.18 4.66 -0.94
CA ALA A 20 0.61 5.32 0.23
C ALA A 20 1.61 6.18 1.01
N LEU A 21 2.90 5.86 0.90
CA LEU A 21 4.00 6.60 1.52
C LEU A 21 4.57 7.68 0.59
N GLY A 22 3.97 7.90 -0.59
CA GLY A 22 4.46 8.85 -1.59
C GLY A 22 5.79 8.44 -2.23
N LEU A 23 6.19 7.17 -2.09
CA LEU A 23 7.42 6.65 -2.65
C LEU A 23 7.16 6.10 -4.04
N ALA A 24 8.12 6.29 -4.95
CA ALA A 24 8.08 5.63 -6.24
C ALA A 24 8.27 4.12 -6.04
N PRO A 25 7.48 3.26 -6.73
CA PRO A 25 7.75 1.83 -6.75
C PRO A 25 9.13 1.59 -7.36
N GLY A 26 10.12 1.31 -6.52
CA GLY A 26 11.45 0.94 -7.00
C GLY A 26 11.37 -0.36 -7.81
N ARG A 27 12.18 -0.49 -8.85
CA ARG A 27 12.35 -1.75 -9.61
C ARG A 27 13.03 -2.88 -8.79
N GLY A 28 13.28 -2.65 -7.50
CA GLY A 28 14.06 -3.52 -6.63
C GLY A 28 13.20 -4.40 -5.70
N HIS A 29 13.89 -5.05 -4.74
CA HIS A 29 13.27 -5.94 -3.76
C HIS A 29 12.30 -5.20 -2.81
N PRO A 30 11.28 -5.89 -2.27
CA PRO A 30 10.37 -5.31 -1.29
C PRO A 30 11.11 -4.86 -0.03
N GLU A 31 11.20 -3.54 0.19
CA GLU A 31 11.88 -2.96 1.36
C GLU A 31 10.99 -2.87 2.58
N PRO A 32 11.44 -3.23 3.79
CA PRO A 32 10.62 -3.25 4.99
C PRO A 32 9.95 -1.90 5.32
N LEU A 33 8.75 -1.91 5.92
CA LEU A 33 7.96 -0.69 6.15
C LEU A 33 8.72 0.33 7.02
N ASP A 34 9.54 -0.15 7.96
CA ASP A 34 10.42 0.68 8.79
C ASP A 34 11.55 1.34 7.98
N VAL A 35 12.04 0.71 6.90
CA VAL A 35 12.99 1.33 5.98
C VAL A 35 12.26 2.36 5.11
N LEU A 36 11.07 2.04 4.60
CA LEU A 36 10.26 2.99 3.83
C LEU A 36 9.86 4.22 4.67
N ALA A 37 9.47 4.03 5.93
CA ALA A 37 9.16 5.11 6.86
C ALA A 37 10.36 6.03 7.11
N ARG A 38 11.56 5.43 7.31
CA ARG A 38 12.81 6.18 7.43
C ARG A 38 13.13 6.97 6.16
N LYS A 39 12.97 6.39 4.98
CA LYS A 39 13.16 7.08 3.69
C LYS A 39 12.18 8.24 3.47
N ALA A 40 10.94 8.06 3.92
CA ALA A 40 9.92 9.09 3.88
C ALA A 40 10.07 10.15 4.99
N GLY A 41 11.04 9.98 5.91
CA GLY A 41 11.26 10.92 7.01
C GLY A 41 10.15 10.93 8.06
N ILE A 42 9.32 9.88 8.13
CA ILE A 42 8.17 9.82 9.05
C ILE A 42 8.32 8.70 10.09
N PRO A 43 7.72 8.85 11.29
CA PRO A 43 7.64 7.76 12.25
C PRO A 43 6.88 6.55 11.70
N LEU A 44 7.30 5.34 12.10
CA LEU A 44 6.66 4.09 11.69
C LEU A 44 5.15 4.07 12.00
N THR A 45 4.73 4.63 13.12
CA THR A 45 3.31 4.76 13.49
C THR A 45 2.52 5.64 12.51
N ARG A 46 3.12 6.71 11.98
CA ARG A 46 2.52 7.55 10.94
C ARG A 46 2.45 6.81 9.61
N ALA A 47 3.50 6.08 9.24
CA ALA A 47 3.52 5.23 8.04
C ALA A 47 2.40 4.16 8.09
N ILE A 48 2.24 3.49 9.23
CA ILE A 48 1.16 2.52 9.46
C ILE A 48 -0.22 3.17 9.27
N ALA A 49 -0.44 4.36 9.83
CA ALA A 49 -1.72 5.08 9.70
C ALA A 49 -2.02 5.47 8.24
N GLN A 50 -1.02 5.96 7.50
CA GLN A 50 -1.16 6.31 6.09
C GLN A 50 -1.48 5.09 5.23
N VAL A 51 -0.74 3.99 5.42
CA VAL A 51 -0.98 2.74 4.69
C VAL A 51 -2.37 2.19 5.01
N ARG A 52 -2.82 2.21 6.28
CA ARG A 52 -4.18 1.78 6.64
C ARG A 52 -5.26 2.63 5.94
N ALA A 53 -5.08 3.95 5.88
CA ALA A 53 -6.01 4.84 5.19
C ALA A 53 -6.05 4.57 3.68
N ALA A 54 -4.90 4.34 3.04
CA ALA A 54 -4.82 3.98 1.63
C ALA A 54 -5.52 2.64 1.34
N ILE A 55 -5.31 1.64 2.20
CA ILE A 55 -5.97 0.33 2.10
C ILE A 55 -7.48 0.46 2.24
N ALA A 56 -7.97 1.27 3.18
CA ALA A 56 -9.40 1.50 3.34
C ALA A 56 -10.02 2.12 2.07
N ARG A 57 -9.32 3.08 1.45
CA ARG A 57 -9.75 3.70 0.18
C ARG A 57 -9.76 2.69 -0.98
N GLU A 58 -8.71 1.89 -1.12
CA GLU A 58 -8.63 0.84 -2.13
C GLU A 58 -9.73 -0.22 -1.97
N ARG A 59 -10.03 -0.61 -0.72
CA ARG A 59 -11.13 -1.55 -0.43
C ARG A 59 -12.49 -0.93 -0.73
N ALA A 60 -12.70 0.34 -0.39
CA ALA A 60 -13.92 1.05 -0.77
C ALA A 60 -14.07 1.16 -2.29
N ALA A 61 -12.96 1.39 -3.00
CA ALA A 61 -12.94 1.45 -4.47
C ALA A 61 -13.18 0.07 -5.14
N LYS A 62 -12.67 -1.02 -4.56
CA LYS A 62 -12.92 -2.41 -5.02
C LYS A 62 -14.28 -2.95 -4.62
N GLY A 63 -14.88 -2.42 -3.54
CA GLY A 63 -16.23 -2.74 -3.09
C GLY A 63 -17.34 -2.10 -3.93
N ASP A 64 -16.99 -1.30 -4.95
CA ASP A 64 -17.93 -0.77 -5.93
C ASP A 64 -17.97 -1.69 -7.18
N PRO A 65 -18.96 -2.60 -7.30
CA PRO A 65 -19.09 -3.50 -8.44
C PRO A 65 -19.38 -2.78 -9.77
N ALA A 66 -19.59 -1.45 -9.77
CA ALA A 66 -19.82 -0.68 -10.98
C ALA A 66 -18.53 -0.46 -11.81
N ARG A 67 -17.33 -0.50 -11.21
CA ARG A 67 -16.06 -0.32 -11.95
C ARG A 67 -15.52 -1.59 -12.60
N ASP A 68 -15.87 -2.76 -12.09
CA ASP A 68 -15.33 -4.04 -12.58
C ASP A 68 -15.92 -4.47 -13.94
N ARG A 69 -17.06 -3.88 -14.36
CA ARG A 69 -17.68 -4.15 -15.68
C ARG A 69 -17.15 -3.27 -16.81
N ALA A 70 -16.38 -2.23 -16.53
CA ALA A 70 -15.96 -1.23 -17.52
C ALA A 70 -14.56 -1.48 -18.13
N SER A 71 -13.88 -2.59 -17.80
CA SER A 71 -12.52 -2.87 -18.27
C SER A 71 -12.33 -4.25 -18.90
N ARG A 72 -13.40 -4.89 -19.38
CA ARG A 72 -13.28 -6.10 -20.20
C ARG A 72 -13.60 -5.74 -21.66
N PRO A 73 -12.60 -5.71 -22.58
CA PRO A 73 -12.87 -5.61 -24.00
C PRO A 73 -13.58 -6.86 -24.53
#